data_AF-A0A5P9JAJ1-F1
#
_entry.id   AF-A0A5P9JAJ1-F1
#
_cell.length_a   1.000
_cell.length_b   1.000
_cell.length_c   1.000
_cell.angle_alpha   90.00
_cell.angle_beta   90.00
_cell.angle_gamma   90.00
#
_symmetry.space_group_name_H-M   'P 1'
#
loop_
_entity.id
_entity.type
_entity.pdbx_description
1 polymer ?
#
loop_
_entity_poly.entity_id
_entity_poly.type
_entity_poly.pdbx_seq_one_letter_code
_entity_poly.pdbx_strand_id
1 'polypeptide(L)'
;MQAALSVRQGVTDQDWPSLADQGLSCLALGHASFRLLQEAETVASARDQSERRQAKYYAKLLVNAVGGGGGQPFLEALRAKLSDSDPAARLDSAISRIERRLGRELRPSLKSRIRSASQRFEERVGLDASVAMLEQGKTKGVPLLEPYSFRLAASQADQIKAQSDLVLSCLSRGLLARVHAEFHLSHCTNRAPSRSSDIDRHRQATEAVLEDAERWLGRGQRRIYCALAGQKSTDQTARAAMALAVEIERRLPIFVRAQGAIRQTMLFLRDDGKGAASERMGRLAARAGMLTREVIASHCASYRIALHALSLHPPEDVDAFLRRTDTTAFDGPLPNGRDVALKDIDATQDGDFVEIEGFVRSVEALRLGDGKLISRVVLHDPSSDTTANAVTIFAHLPHAGVTLDSFVRVSGLFKAGSSLFDNEPAVEIDTLAMNDLGRSSWRMAFLGLADRWFEPWRNGANLIWSLGPHGLGDDDEMRFGAGELLYLPLFRR
;
A
#
# COMPACT_ATOMS: atom_id res chain seq x y z
N MET A 1 4.76 -4.55 -15.22
CA MET A 1 3.44 -5.08 -15.60
C MET A 1 3.52 -6.54 -16.04
N GLN A 2 4.30 -6.90 -17.08
CA GLN A 2 4.46 -8.29 -17.53
C GLN A 2 4.91 -9.26 -16.42
N ALA A 3 5.89 -8.88 -15.59
CA ALA A 3 6.33 -9.69 -14.45
C ALA A 3 5.26 -9.88 -13.36
N ALA A 4 4.32 -8.94 -13.20
CA ALA A 4 3.22 -9.10 -12.26
C ALA A 4 2.09 -9.97 -12.84
N LEU A 5 1.97 -10.02 -14.17
CA LEU A 5 1.05 -10.91 -14.87
C LEU A 5 1.56 -12.35 -14.90
N SER A 6 2.88 -12.58 -15.04
CA SER A 6 3.45 -13.94 -15.05
C SER A 6 3.21 -14.69 -13.74
N VAL A 7 3.23 -13.99 -12.60
CA VAL A 7 2.92 -14.54 -11.28
C VAL A 7 1.54 -15.22 -11.25
N ARG A 8 0.54 -14.69 -11.97
CA ARG A 8 -0.80 -15.30 -12.03
C ARG A 8 -0.78 -16.63 -12.77
N GLN A 9 0.07 -16.76 -13.79
CA GLN A 9 0.21 -18.00 -14.53
C GLN A 9 0.81 -19.10 -13.64
N GLY A 10 1.85 -18.79 -12.85
CA GLY A 10 2.42 -19.78 -11.92
C GLY A 10 1.43 -20.30 -10.87
N VAL A 11 0.48 -19.45 -10.43
CA VAL A 11 -0.64 -19.87 -9.56
C VAL A 11 -1.60 -20.79 -10.33
N THR A 12 -1.94 -20.44 -11.57
CA THR A 12 -2.82 -21.22 -12.45
C THR A 12 -2.25 -22.59 -12.78
N ASP A 13 -0.93 -22.68 -12.98
CA ASP A 13 -0.24 -23.92 -13.30
C ASP A 13 0.09 -24.75 -12.03
N GLN A 14 -0.16 -24.20 -10.84
CA GLN A 14 0.24 -24.75 -9.53
C GLN A 14 1.74 -25.10 -9.44
N ASP A 15 2.58 -24.44 -10.25
CA ASP A 15 4.04 -24.59 -10.21
C ASP A 15 4.63 -23.68 -9.14
N TRP A 16 4.54 -24.12 -7.88
CA TRP A 16 4.98 -23.36 -6.72
C TRP A 16 6.48 -23.02 -6.72
N PRO A 17 7.40 -23.92 -7.12
CA PRO A 17 8.81 -23.56 -7.32
C PRO A 17 8.99 -22.41 -8.33
N SER A 18 8.39 -22.52 -9.51
CA SER A 18 8.47 -21.46 -10.54
C SER A 18 7.84 -20.16 -10.06
N LEU A 19 6.72 -20.22 -9.34
CA LEU A 19 6.08 -19.06 -8.73
C LEU A 19 7.00 -18.34 -7.72
N ALA A 20 7.76 -19.09 -6.92
CA ALA A 20 8.72 -18.52 -5.98
C ALA A 20 9.83 -17.73 -6.71
N ASP A 21 10.37 -18.30 -7.79
CA ASP A 21 11.43 -17.68 -8.61
C ASP A 21 10.91 -16.45 -9.37
N GLN A 22 9.70 -16.53 -9.92
CA GLN A 22 9.03 -15.40 -10.54
C GLN A 22 8.73 -14.28 -9.53
N GLY A 23 8.30 -14.65 -8.32
CA GLY A 23 8.08 -13.72 -7.21
C GLY A 23 9.35 -12.98 -6.82
N LEU A 24 10.48 -13.70 -6.70
CA LEU A 24 11.79 -13.11 -6.44
C LEU A 24 12.24 -12.17 -7.57
N SER A 25 12.07 -12.59 -8.82
CA SER A 25 12.39 -11.76 -9.99
C SER A 25 11.56 -10.47 -10.01
N CYS A 26 10.27 -10.59 -9.66
CA CYS A 26 9.35 -9.47 -9.55
C CYS A 26 9.76 -8.49 -8.43
N LEU A 27 10.17 -9.01 -7.27
CA LEU A 27 10.74 -8.20 -6.17
C LEU A 27 12.02 -7.48 -6.59
N ALA A 28 12.96 -8.18 -7.25
CA ALA A 28 14.23 -7.60 -7.67
C ALA A 28 14.04 -6.45 -8.68
N LEU A 29 13.15 -6.64 -9.65
CA LEU A 29 12.77 -5.58 -10.61
C LEU A 29 12.07 -4.40 -9.92
N GLY A 30 11.17 -4.69 -8.97
CA GLY A 30 10.54 -3.68 -8.12
C GLY A 30 11.57 -2.85 -7.36
N HIS A 31 12.52 -3.50 -6.69
CA HIS A 31 13.59 -2.84 -5.95
C HIS A 31 14.49 -1.99 -6.84
N ALA A 32 14.92 -2.52 -7.99
CA ALA A 32 15.73 -1.76 -8.94
C ALA A 32 15.00 -0.50 -9.43
N SER A 33 13.73 -0.65 -9.79
CA SER A 33 12.89 0.47 -10.23
C SER A 33 12.62 1.48 -9.11
N PHE A 34 12.44 1.00 -7.87
CA PHE A 34 12.31 1.83 -6.69
C PHE A 34 13.55 2.70 -6.46
N ARG A 35 14.76 2.16 -6.62
CA ARG A 35 16.01 2.91 -6.45
C ARG A 35 16.15 4.02 -7.48
N LEU A 36 15.78 3.74 -8.74
CA LEU A 36 15.74 4.77 -9.79
C LEU A 36 14.72 5.87 -9.49
N LEU A 37 13.54 5.51 -8.99
CA LEU A 37 12.52 6.47 -8.56
C LEU A 37 13.00 7.34 -7.39
N GLN A 38 13.66 6.74 -6.40
CA GLN A 38 14.18 7.45 -5.25
C GLN A 38 15.27 8.46 -5.64
N GLU A 39 16.13 8.08 -6.58
CA GLU A 39 17.13 8.99 -7.16
C GLU A 39 16.46 10.13 -7.94
N ALA A 40 15.48 9.81 -8.79
CA ALA A 40 14.72 10.80 -9.54
C ALA A 40 14.00 11.80 -8.62
N GLU A 41 13.39 11.32 -7.53
CA GLU A 41 12.72 12.15 -6.52
C GLU A 41 13.72 13.08 -5.80
N THR A 42 14.90 12.56 -5.45
CA THR A 42 15.96 13.35 -4.80
C THR A 42 16.46 14.46 -5.74
N VAL A 43 16.72 14.13 -7.01
CA VAL A 43 17.17 15.08 -8.03
C VAL A 43 16.09 16.13 -8.32
N ALA A 44 14.83 15.70 -8.46
CA ALA A 44 13.69 16.59 -8.68
C ALA A 44 13.51 17.55 -7.50
N SER A 45 13.60 17.04 -6.28
CA SER A 45 13.51 17.84 -5.05
C SER A 45 14.68 18.83 -4.93
N ALA A 46 15.91 18.41 -5.17
CA ALA A 46 17.07 19.30 -5.15
C ALA A 46 16.96 20.42 -6.22
N ARG A 47 16.45 20.06 -7.41
CA ARG A 47 16.20 20.99 -8.50
C ARG A 47 15.11 22.00 -8.14
N ASP A 48 13.95 21.54 -7.66
CA ASP A 48 12.86 22.43 -7.25
C ASP A 48 13.30 23.36 -6.11
N GLN A 49 14.07 22.87 -5.14
CA GLN A 49 14.64 23.73 -4.09
C GLN A 49 15.59 24.80 -4.66
N SER A 50 16.40 24.46 -5.68
CA SER A 50 17.27 25.40 -6.37
C SER A 50 16.47 26.44 -7.14
N GLU A 51 15.48 26.00 -7.93
CA GLU A 51 14.57 26.87 -8.67
C GLU A 51 13.80 27.81 -7.72
N ARG A 52 13.34 27.32 -6.56
CA ARG A 52 12.69 28.13 -5.51
C ARG A 52 13.60 29.19 -4.94
N ARG A 53 14.86 28.85 -4.67
CA ARG A 53 15.86 29.82 -4.18
C ARG A 53 16.14 30.88 -5.23
N GLN A 54 16.32 30.49 -6.49
CA GLN A 54 16.53 31.41 -7.60
C GLN A 54 15.31 32.32 -7.81
N ALA A 55 14.10 31.77 -7.87
CA ALA A 55 12.87 32.53 -8.04
C ALA A 55 12.66 33.54 -6.90
N LYS A 56 12.88 33.13 -5.64
CA LYS A 56 12.84 34.04 -4.49
C LYS A 56 13.89 35.14 -4.56
N TYR A 57 15.11 34.81 -5.01
CA TYR A 57 16.19 35.79 -5.18
C TYR A 57 15.84 36.81 -6.28
N TYR A 58 15.41 36.36 -7.45
CA TYR A 58 14.99 37.24 -8.56
C TYR A 58 13.77 38.08 -8.20
N ALA A 59 12.78 37.51 -7.53
CA ALA A 59 11.62 38.26 -7.04
C ALA A 59 12.04 39.40 -6.11
N LYS A 60 12.97 39.15 -5.17
CA LYS A 60 13.51 40.19 -4.28
C LYS A 60 14.28 41.26 -5.05
N LEU A 61 15.12 40.87 -6.01
CA LEU A 61 15.84 41.84 -6.86
C LEU A 61 14.89 42.74 -7.62
N LEU A 62 13.85 42.16 -8.23
CA LEU A 62 12.87 42.91 -9.02
C LEU A 62 12.00 43.82 -8.16
N VAL A 63 11.53 43.34 -7.00
CA VAL A 63 10.79 44.18 -6.04
C VAL A 63 11.67 45.33 -5.54
N ASN A 64 12.96 45.10 -5.28
CA ASN A 64 13.87 46.18 -4.86
C ASN A 64 14.18 47.18 -5.99
N ALA A 65 14.27 46.71 -7.23
CA ALA A 65 14.54 47.57 -8.39
C ALA A 65 13.34 48.44 -8.76
N VAL A 66 12.13 47.93 -8.53
CA VAL A 66 10.86 48.60 -8.86
C VAL A 66 10.33 49.42 -7.67
N GLY A 67 10.59 48.99 -6.43
CA GLY A 67 10.12 49.65 -5.21
C GLY A 67 10.72 51.04 -5.00
N GLY A 68 9.98 51.91 -4.29
CA GLY A 68 10.43 53.27 -3.97
C GLY A 68 10.27 54.31 -5.10
N GLY A 69 9.37 54.07 -6.07
CA GLY A 69 9.13 54.97 -7.20
C GLY A 69 10.01 54.72 -8.42
N GLY A 70 10.76 53.62 -8.45
CA GLY A 70 11.67 53.23 -9.54
C GLY A 70 11.05 52.42 -10.68
N GLY A 71 9.74 52.12 -10.63
CA GLY A 71 9.09 51.25 -11.61
C GLY A 71 9.13 51.78 -13.04
N GLN A 72 8.84 53.08 -13.25
CA GLN A 72 8.88 53.67 -14.59
C GLN A 72 10.30 53.77 -15.17
N PRO A 73 11.32 54.24 -14.43
CA PRO A 73 12.72 54.15 -14.87
C PRO A 73 13.18 52.73 -15.19
N PHE A 74 12.76 51.74 -14.38
CA PHE A 74 13.08 50.33 -14.63
C PHE A 74 12.44 49.82 -15.92
N LEU A 75 11.16 50.14 -16.14
CA LEU A 75 10.41 49.75 -17.34
C LEU A 75 11.02 50.34 -18.61
N GLU A 76 11.37 51.62 -18.60
CA GLU A 76 12.01 52.31 -19.73
C GLU A 76 13.38 51.73 -20.05
N ALA A 77 14.22 51.51 -19.03
CA ALA A 77 15.53 50.89 -19.21
C ALA A 77 15.44 49.43 -19.71
N LEU A 78 14.43 48.68 -19.27
CA LEU A 78 14.20 47.32 -19.71
C LEU A 78 13.75 47.28 -21.19
N ARG A 79 12.83 48.16 -21.59
CA ARG A 79 12.40 48.31 -22.99
C ARG A 79 13.56 48.68 -23.90
N ALA A 80 14.40 49.64 -23.51
CA ALA A 80 15.60 50.01 -24.26
C ALA A 80 16.57 48.83 -24.44
N LYS A 81 16.80 48.04 -23.38
CA LYS A 81 17.64 46.83 -23.49
C LYS A 81 17.01 45.73 -24.35
N LEU A 82 15.69 45.61 -24.37
CA LEU A 82 14.98 44.63 -25.18
C LEU A 82 14.96 45.03 -26.65
N SER A 83 14.84 46.33 -26.96
CA SER A 83 14.92 46.85 -28.33
C SER A 83 16.31 46.66 -28.97
N ASP A 84 17.37 46.71 -28.15
CA ASP A 84 18.75 46.51 -28.59
C ASP A 84 19.16 45.03 -28.68
N SER A 85 18.31 44.11 -28.24
CA SER A 85 18.58 42.66 -28.19
C SER A 85 17.93 41.95 -29.37
N ASP A 86 18.71 41.26 -30.21
CA ASP A 86 18.20 40.30 -31.19
C ASP A 86 17.85 38.95 -30.50
N PRO A 87 16.56 38.64 -30.27
CA PRO A 87 16.16 37.43 -29.54
C PRO A 87 16.40 36.17 -30.39
N ALA A 88 16.31 36.28 -31.71
CA ALA A 88 16.50 35.16 -32.62
C ALA A 88 17.96 34.71 -32.62
N ALA A 89 18.90 35.67 -32.74
CA ALA A 89 20.33 35.37 -32.66
C ALA A 89 20.74 34.77 -31.30
N ARG A 90 20.15 35.25 -30.20
CA ARG A 90 20.40 34.69 -28.85
C ARG A 90 19.86 33.27 -28.70
N LEU A 91 18.68 33.00 -29.24
CA LEU A 91 18.08 31.67 -29.24
C LEU A 91 18.91 30.68 -30.05
N ASP A 92 19.30 31.04 -31.26
CA ASP A 92 20.13 30.18 -32.11
C ASP A 92 21.51 29.93 -31.46
N SER A 93 22.12 30.95 -30.84
CA SER A 93 23.36 30.78 -30.05
C SER A 93 23.18 29.84 -28.84
N ALA A 94 22.01 29.85 -28.20
CA ALA A 94 21.70 28.91 -27.11
C ALA A 94 21.50 27.48 -27.62
N ILE A 95 20.78 27.31 -28.73
CA ILE A 95 20.60 26.01 -29.40
C ILE A 95 21.96 25.43 -29.78
N SER A 96 22.83 26.20 -30.44
CA SER A 96 24.17 25.74 -30.84
C SER A 96 25.06 25.37 -29.65
N ARG A 97 24.91 26.04 -28.49
CA ARG A 97 25.62 25.66 -27.26
C ARG A 97 25.11 24.34 -26.69
N ILE A 98 23.80 24.11 -26.71
CA ILE A 98 23.19 22.85 -26.25
C ILE A 98 23.66 21.70 -27.13
N GLU A 99 23.64 21.87 -28.45
CA GLU A 99 24.12 20.86 -29.41
C GLU A 99 25.58 20.50 -29.21
N ARG A 100 26.44 21.50 -29.01
CA ARG A 100 27.85 21.29 -28.65
C ARG A 100 28.01 20.48 -27.38
N ARG A 101 27.20 20.77 -26.36
CA ARG A 101 27.29 20.11 -25.05
C ARG A 101 26.75 18.68 -25.08
N LEU A 102 25.78 18.41 -25.94
CA LEU A 102 25.19 17.08 -26.16
C LEU A 102 26.00 16.23 -27.16
N GLY A 103 26.93 16.84 -27.90
CA GLY A 103 27.69 16.17 -28.96
C GLY A 103 26.83 15.72 -30.16
N ARG A 104 25.62 16.27 -30.31
CA ARG A 104 24.69 15.94 -31.39
C ARG A 104 23.73 17.07 -31.69
N GLU A 105 23.25 17.14 -32.93
CA GLU A 105 22.21 18.09 -33.31
C GLU A 105 20.84 17.74 -32.68
N LEU A 106 20.09 18.79 -32.33
CA LEU A 106 18.70 18.65 -31.90
C LEU A 106 17.81 18.35 -33.11
N ARG A 107 16.78 17.51 -32.90
CA ARG A 107 15.81 17.18 -33.95
C ARG A 107 15.16 18.46 -34.52
N PRO A 108 14.92 18.56 -35.85
CA PRO A 108 14.30 19.74 -36.47
C PRO A 108 12.95 20.12 -35.86
N SER A 109 12.13 19.13 -35.47
CA SER A 109 10.85 19.34 -34.79
C SER A 109 11.00 20.00 -33.42
N LEU A 110 12.07 19.69 -32.67
CA LEU A 110 12.38 20.33 -31.40
C LEU A 110 12.90 21.76 -31.61
N LYS A 111 13.78 21.98 -32.59
CA LYS A 111 14.26 23.33 -32.97
C LYS A 111 13.09 24.24 -33.36
N SER A 112 12.17 23.73 -34.19
CA SER A 112 10.95 24.45 -34.57
C SER A 112 10.06 24.77 -33.36
N ARG A 113 9.83 23.81 -32.46
CA ARG A 113 9.10 24.06 -31.19
C ARG A 113 9.76 25.13 -30.34
N ILE A 114 11.08 25.07 -30.16
CA ILE A 114 11.86 26.07 -29.40
C ILE A 114 11.70 27.46 -30.02
N ARG A 115 11.80 27.58 -31.35
CA ARG A 115 11.60 28.85 -32.08
C ARG A 115 10.17 29.37 -31.97
N SER A 116 9.17 28.50 -32.13
CA SER A 116 7.76 28.88 -31.97
C SER A 116 7.42 29.34 -30.54
N ALA A 117 8.11 28.80 -29.53
CA ALA A 117 7.96 29.22 -28.13
C ALA A 117 8.66 30.55 -27.80
N SER A 118 9.43 31.12 -28.75
CA SER A 118 10.29 32.29 -28.58
C SER A 118 9.76 33.56 -29.26
N GLN A 119 8.43 33.71 -29.43
CA GLN A 119 7.80 34.99 -29.80
C GLN A 119 8.26 36.15 -28.90
N ARG A 120 8.11 37.40 -29.36
CA ARG A 120 8.61 38.61 -28.68
C ARG A 120 8.28 38.57 -27.19
N PHE A 121 9.32 38.62 -26.36
CA PHE A 121 9.23 38.49 -24.90
C PHE A 121 8.25 39.51 -24.29
N GLU A 122 8.18 40.72 -24.86
CA GLU A 122 7.26 41.78 -24.43
C GLU A 122 5.77 41.40 -24.58
N GLU A 123 5.41 40.72 -25.68
CA GLU A 123 4.04 40.27 -25.96
C GLU A 123 3.62 39.13 -25.03
N ARG A 124 4.57 38.29 -24.61
CA ARG A 124 4.31 37.13 -23.75
C ARG A 124 4.20 37.49 -22.27
N VAL A 125 4.88 38.56 -21.84
CA VAL A 125 5.15 38.84 -20.43
C VAL A 125 4.44 40.10 -19.92
N GLY A 126 3.82 40.94 -20.77
CA GLY A 126 3.02 42.08 -20.28
C GLY A 126 3.77 42.94 -19.25
N LEU A 127 4.85 43.60 -19.70
CA LEU A 127 5.81 44.28 -18.82
C LEU A 127 5.16 45.32 -17.90
N ASP A 128 4.22 46.13 -18.42
CA ASP A 128 3.50 47.14 -17.62
C ASP A 128 2.73 46.51 -16.46
N ALA A 129 1.98 45.44 -16.74
CA ALA A 129 1.24 44.70 -15.71
C ALA A 129 2.18 44.08 -14.67
N SER A 130 3.35 43.59 -15.11
CA SER A 130 4.35 43.02 -14.22
C SER A 130 4.95 44.06 -13.27
N VAL A 131 5.32 45.24 -13.78
CA VAL A 131 5.89 46.33 -12.98
C VAL A 131 4.86 46.86 -11.99
N ALA A 132 3.62 47.11 -12.42
CA ALA A 132 2.54 47.55 -11.52
C ALA A 132 2.28 46.56 -10.38
N MET A 133 2.36 45.25 -10.64
CA MET A 133 2.24 44.22 -9.60
C MET A 133 3.45 44.21 -8.65
N LEU A 134 4.67 44.39 -9.18
CA LEU A 134 5.89 44.43 -8.37
C LEU A 134 5.97 45.68 -7.48
N GLU A 135 5.47 46.83 -7.95
CA GLU A 135 5.35 48.07 -7.13
C GLU A 135 4.44 47.87 -5.92
N GLN A 136 3.41 47.04 -6.06
CA GLN A 136 2.52 46.63 -4.96
C GLN A 136 3.14 45.55 -4.06
N GLY A 137 4.42 45.21 -4.26
CA GLY A 137 5.13 44.14 -3.53
C GLY A 137 4.65 42.73 -3.87
N LYS A 138 3.85 42.54 -4.93
CA LYS A 138 3.35 41.21 -5.32
C LYS A 138 4.45 40.45 -6.04
N THR A 139 4.57 39.16 -5.71
CA THR A 139 5.55 38.24 -6.34
C THR A 139 4.89 36.99 -6.94
N LYS A 140 3.64 36.70 -6.56
CA LYS A 140 2.84 35.61 -7.14
C LYS A 140 2.05 36.12 -8.34
N GLY A 141 2.03 35.34 -9.42
CA GLY A 141 1.27 35.66 -10.63
C GLY A 141 1.82 36.83 -11.45
N VAL A 142 3.01 37.35 -11.10
CA VAL A 142 3.70 38.39 -11.88
C VAL A 142 4.22 37.74 -13.17
N PRO A 143 3.78 38.18 -14.35
CA PRO A 143 4.21 37.57 -15.60
C PRO A 143 5.74 37.62 -15.82
N LEU A 144 6.43 38.69 -15.41
CA LEU A 144 7.91 38.79 -15.47
C LEU A 144 8.63 37.70 -14.66
N LEU A 145 7.95 37.16 -13.64
CA LEU A 145 8.44 36.05 -12.83
C LEU A 145 7.97 34.68 -13.35
N GLU A 146 7.08 34.62 -14.34
CA GLU A 146 6.55 33.38 -14.93
C GLU A 146 7.65 32.48 -15.53
N PRO A 147 8.70 32.99 -16.21
CA PRO A 147 9.82 32.15 -16.65
C PRO A 147 10.59 31.48 -15.50
N TYR A 148 10.47 32.02 -14.30
CA TYR A 148 11.05 31.50 -13.06
C TYR A 148 10.01 30.74 -12.20
N SER A 149 8.83 30.46 -12.76
CA SER A 149 7.77 29.70 -12.09
C SER A 149 7.96 28.18 -12.23
N PHE A 150 7.48 27.43 -11.24
CA PHE A 150 7.77 26.01 -10.96
C PHE A 150 7.13 24.98 -11.91
N ARG A 151 7.07 25.25 -13.23
CA ARG A 151 6.33 24.39 -14.18
C ARG A 151 6.95 23.01 -14.39
N LEU A 152 8.28 22.90 -14.33
CA LEU A 152 8.98 21.62 -14.54
C LEU A 152 8.80 20.65 -13.36
N ALA A 153 8.82 21.15 -12.12
CA ALA A 153 8.67 20.35 -10.91
C ALA A 153 7.31 19.63 -10.86
N ALA A 154 6.22 20.33 -11.22
CA ALA A 154 4.87 19.73 -11.27
C ALA A 154 4.79 18.57 -12.28
N SER A 155 5.37 18.75 -13.47
CA SER A 155 5.38 17.70 -14.51
C SER A 155 6.18 16.45 -14.13
N GLN A 156 7.22 16.61 -13.31
CA GLN A 156 8.03 15.50 -12.80
C GLN A 156 7.33 14.77 -11.66
N ALA A 157 6.63 15.50 -10.78
CA ALA A 157 5.86 14.91 -9.68
C ALA A 157 4.77 13.94 -10.18
N ASP A 158 4.05 14.30 -11.25
CA ASP A 158 3.02 13.44 -11.84
C ASP A 158 3.61 12.15 -12.44
N GLN A 159 4.78 12.26 -13.08
CA GLN A 159 5.48 11.09 -13.63
C GLN A 159 5.98 10.15 -12.53
N ILE A 160 6.58 10.70 -11.47
CA ILE A 160 7.07 9.91 -10.34
C ILE A 160 5.91 9.22 -9.63
N LYS A 161 4.79 9.92 -9.43
CA LYS A 161 3.56 9.35 -8.86
C LYS A 161 3.02 8.18 -9.71
N ALA A 162 2.93 8.35 -11.03
CA ALA A 162 2.44 7.27 -11.90
C ALA A 162 3.38 6.04 -11.89
N GLN A 163 4.69 6.27 -11.79
CA GLN A 163 5.67 5.19 -11.72
C GLN A 163 5.73 4.51 -10.35
N SER A 164 5.50 5.25 -9.25
CA SER A 164 5.51 4.69 -7.91
C SER A 164 4.44 3.61 -7.74
N ASP A 165 3.25 3.81 -8.32
CA ASP A 165 2.19 2.81 -8.33
C ASP A 165 2.62 1.48 -8.95
N LEU A 166 3.27 1.55 -10.11
CA LEU A 166 3.72 0.37 -10.84
C LEU A 166 4.81 -0.38 -10.06
N VAL A 167 5.69 0.36 -9.39
CA VAL A 167 6.78 -0.20 -8.60
C VAL A 167 6.28 -0.84 -7.31
N LEU A 168 5.40 -0.16 -6.58
CA LEU A 168 4.79 -0.70 -5.36
C LEU A 168 3.89 -1.90 -5.66
N SER A 169 3.19 -1.89 -6.80
CA SER A 169 2.48 -3.09 -7.29
C SER A 169 3.43 -4.25 -7.54
N CYS A 170 4.58 -4.00 -8.19
CA CYS A 170 5.57 -5.03 -8.48
C CYS A 170 6.14 -5.65 -7.19
N LEU A 171 6.50 -4.78 -6.23
CA LEU A 171 7.00 -5.18 -4.92
C LEU A 171 5.97 -6.00 -4.14
N SER A 172 4.73 -5.50 -4.06
CA SER A 172 3.61 -6.18 -3.39
C SER A 172 3.33 -7.56 -4.01
N ARG A 173 3.20 -7.62 -5.34
CA ARG A 173 2.89 -8.87 -6.07
C ARG A 173 4.01 -9.89 -5.95
N GLY A 174 5.26 -9.45 -6.06
CA GLY A 174 6.41 -10.34 -5.88
C GLY A 174 6.47 -10.92 -4.46
N LEU A 175 6.17 -10.11 -3.44
CA LEU A 175 6.11 -10.59 -2.05
C LEU A 175 4.96 -11.59 -1.86
N LEU A 176 3.77 -11.26 -2.35
CA LEU A 176 2.57 -12.09 -2.25
C LEU A 176 2.76 -13.44 -2.99
N ALA A 177 3.42 -13.43 -4.15
CA ALA A 177 3.82 -14.63 -4.90
C ALA A 177 4.66 -15.57 -4.03
N ARG A 178 5.68 -15.02 -3.38
CA ARG A 178 6.56 -15.79 -2.49
C ARG A 178 5.82 -16.32 -1.27
N VAL A 179 4.91 -15.53 -0.68
CA VAL A 179 4.06 -15.99 0.44
C VAL A 179 3.29 -17.24 0.02
N HIS A 180 2.54 -17.19 -1.08
CA HIS A 180 1.74 -18.35 -1.50
C HIS A 180 2.61 -19.53 -1.92
N ALA A 181 3.69 -19.31 -2.68
CA ALA A 181 4.60 -20.38 -3.07
C ALA A 181 5.22 -21.09 -1.86
N GLU A 182 5.75 -20.34 -0.90
CA GLU A 182 6.42 -20.90 0.28
C GLU A 182 5.43 -21.59 1.23
N PHE A 183 4.22 -21.05 1.36
CA PHE A 183 3.13 -21.72 2.08
C PHE A 183 2.83 -23.09 1.46
N HIS A 184 2.65 -23.13 0.13
CA HIS A 184 2.30 -24.35 -0.60
C HIS A 184 3.41 -25.40 -0.56
N LEU A 185 4.65 -25.00 -0.83
CA LEU A 185 5.80 -25.89 -0.75
C LEU A 185 5.91 -26.51 0.65
N SER A 186 5.71 -25.70 1.69
CA SER A 186 5.75 -26.17 3.06
C SER A 186 4.54 -27.04 3.43
N HIS A 187 3.35 -26.71 2.94
CA HIS A 187 2.12 -27.46 3.16
C HIS A 187 2.19 -28.86 2.53
N CYS A 188 2.82 -29.00 1.35
CA CYS A 188 2.97 -30.28 0.66
C CYS A 188 4.08 -31.17 1.22
N THR A 189 5.10 -30.58 1.85
CA THR A 189 6.30 -31.32 2.33
C THR A 189 6.25 -31.67 3.81
N ASN A 190 5.62 -30.83 4.65
CA ASN A 190 5.53 -31.10 6.07
C ASN A 190 4.48 -32.17 6.36
N ARG A 191 4.86 -33.13 7.21
CA ARG A 191 3.94 -34.14 7.73
C ARG A 191 3.36 -33.68 9.06
N ALA A 192 2.14 -34.10 9.33
CA ALA A 192 1.53 -33.93 10.63
C ALA A 192 2.35 -34.63 11.73
N PRO A 193 2.25 -34.18 13.00
CA PRO A 193 2.95 -34.81 14.11
C PRO A 193 2.56 -36.28 14.26
N SER A 194 3.55 -37.17 14.39
CA SER A 194 3.31 -38.61 14.49
C SER A 194 2.81 -39.06 15.86
N ARG A 195 3.00 -38.23 16.91
CA ARG A 195 2.66 -38.56 18.31
C ARG A 195 1.95 -37.40 18.98
N SER A 196 1.04 -37.73 19.90
CA SER A 196 0.30 -36.73 20.68
C SER A 196 1.20 -35.88 21.58
N SER A 197 2.28 -36.44 22.12
CA SER A 197 3.28 -35.72 22.92
C SER A 197 3.98 -34.60 22.17
N ASP A 198 4.01 -34.65 20.84
CA ASP A 198 4.66 -33.65 20.01
C ASP A 198 3.75 -32.43 19.79
N ILE A 199 2.44 -32.57 20.00
CA ILE A 199 1.44 -31.51 19.75
C ILE A 199 1.75 -30.26 20.58
N ASP A 200 1.96 -30.42 21.89
CA ASP A 200 2.25 -29.28 22.78
C ASP A 200 3.58 -28.60 22.42
N ARG A 201 4.58 -29.39 21.99
CA ARG A 201 5.85 -28.87 21.51
C ARG A 201 5.69 -28.10 20.20
N HIS A 202 4.89 -28.62 19.26
CA HIS A 202 4.56 -27.93 18.00
C HIS A 202 3.78 -26.64 18.24
N ARG A 203 2.84 -26.65 19.20
CA ARG A 203 2.10 -25.46 19.63
C ARG A 203 3.02 -24.39 20.20
N GLN A 204 3.87 -24.74 21.16
CA GLN A 204 4.84 -23.81 21.76
C GLN A 204 5.83 -23.25 20.72
N ALA A 205 6.32 -24.10 19.81
CA ALA A 205 7.21 -23.65 18.73
C ALA A 205 6.49 -22.69 17.77
N THR A 206 5.23 -22.96 17.44
CA THR A 206 4.38 -22.09 16.63
C THR A 206 4.16 -20.73 17.30
N GLU A 207 3.80 -20.75 18.58
CA GLU A 207 3.57 -19.55 19.38
C GLU A 207 4.84 -18.69 19.46
N ALA A 208 6.00 -19.31 19.70
CA ALA A 208 7.28 -18.62 19.72
C ALA A 208 7.63 -17.95 18.36
N VAL A 209 7.32 -18.62 17.24
CA VAL A 209 7.51 -18.04 15.89
C VAL A 209 6.59 -16.85 15.67
N LEU A 210 5.33 -16.92 16.12
CA LEU A 210 4.37 -15.82 16.02
C LEU A 210 4.78 -14.63 16.88
N GLU A 211 5.18 -14.86 18.13
CA GLU A 211 5.66 -13.81 19.01
C GLU A 211 6.93 -13.14 18.50
N ASP A 212 7.89 -13.90 17.95
CA ASP A 212 9.04 -13.29 17.30
C ASP A 212 8.62 -12.45 16.10
N ALA A 213 7.65 -12.93 15.32
CA ALA A 213 7.11 -12.23 14.16
C ALA A 213 6.51 -10.86 14.51
N GLU A 214 5.63 -10.83 15.50
CA GLU A 214 5.04 -9.60 16.02
C GLU A 214 6.10 -8.67 16.60
N ARG A 215 7.08 -9.23 17.33
CA ARG A 215 8.14 -8.44 17.95
C ARG A 215 9.04 -7.77 16.93
N TRP A 216 9.44 -8.45 15.86
CA TRP A 216 10.29 -7.81 14.84
C TRP A 216 9.49 -6.81 13.99
N LEU A 217 8.24 -7.13 13.63
CA LEU A 217 7.37 -6.21 12.89
C LEU A 217 7.10 -4.93 13.70
N GLY A 218 6.63 -5.10 14.94
CA GLY A 218 6.33 -4.00 15.85
C GLY A 218 7.57 -3.15 16.17
N ARG A 219 8.76 -3.75 16.32
CA ARG A 219 10.01 -2.98 16.48
C ARG A 219 10.32 -2.14 15.24
N GLY A 220 10.14 -2.68 14.04
CA GLY A 220 10.38 -1.93 12.80
C GLY A 220 9.38 -0.79 12.61
N GLN A 221 8.10 -1.04 12.81
CA GLN A 221 7.05 0.00 12.78
C GLN A 221 7.32 1.11 13.80
N ARG A 222 7.66 0.76 15.06
CA ARG A 222 8.01 1.74 16.10
C ARG A 222 9.26 2.56 15.75
N ARG A 223 10.23 2.00 15.03
CA ARG A 223 11.41 2.78 14.56
C ARG A 223 11.01 3.86 13.57
N ILE A 224 10.07 3.58 12.66
CA ILE A 224 9.52 4.57 11.73
C ILE A 224 8.75 5.64 12.50
N TYR A 225 7.83 5.21 13.38
CA TYR A 225 7.07 6.11 14.25
C TYR A 225 7.99 7.06 15.04
N CYS A 226 9.01 6.54 15.73
CA CYS A 226 9.94 7.38 16.48
C CYS A 226 10.82 8.28 15.60
N ALA A 227 11.10 7.89 14.35
CA ALA A 227 11.82 8.75 13.42
C ALA A 227 10.97 9.95 13.00
N LEU A 228 9.69 9.72 12.75
CA LEU A 228 8.71 10.76 12.43
C LEU A 228 8.42 11.65 13.65
N ALA A 229 8.02 11.04 14.77
CA ALA A 229 7.65 11.73 16.01
C ALA A 229 8.81 12.53 16.63
N GLY A 230 10.04 12.04 16.48
CA GLY A 230 11.23 12.72 16.94
C GLY A 230 11.71 13.83 16.00
N GLN A 231 10.94 14.17 14.96
CA GLN A 231 11.29 15.15 13.92
C GLN A 231 12.70 14.94 13.36
N LYS A 232 13.07 13.68 13.18
CA LYS A 232 14.37 13.31 12.59
C LYS A 232 14.43 13.78 11.14
N SER A 233 15.64 13.83 10.58
CA SER A 233 15.79 14.20 9.17
C SER A 233 15.01 13.24 8.26
N THR A 234 14.53 13.76 7.14
CA THR A 234 13.82 12.98 6.10
C THR A 234 14.58 11.73 5.67
N ASP A 235 15.92 11.83 5.59
CA ASP A 235 16.82 10.70 5.35
C ASP A 235 16.72 9.58 6.40
N GLN A 236 16.62 9.94 7.68
CA GLN A 236 16.53 8.96 8.77
C GLN A 236 15.17 8.23 8.74
N THR A 237 14.09 8.95 8.42
CA THR A 237 12.76 8.36 8.19
C THR A 237 12.80 7.39 7.00
N ALA A 238 13.36 7.83 5.86
CA ALA A 238 13.46 6.98 4.68
C ALA A 238 14.30 5.72 4.94
N ARG A 239 15.41 5.83 5.67
CA ARG A 239 16.24 4.67 6.08
C ARG A 239 15.51 3.74 7.03
N ALA A 240 14.76 4.26 8.01
CA ALA A 240 13.99 3.44 8.95
C ALA A 240 12.91 2.64 8.21
N ALA A 241 12.21 3.27 7.27
CA ALA A 241 11.20 2.63 6.44
C ALA A 241 11.82 1.55 5.53
N MET A 242 12.92 1.86 4.83
CA MET A 242 13.66 0.87 4.03
C MET A 242 14.16 -0.32 4.86
N ALA A 243 14.64 -0.08 6.09
CA ALA A 243 15.11 -1.14 6.97
C ALA A 243 14.00 -2.12 7.35
N LEU A 244 12.77 -1.64 7.58
CA LEU A 244 11.62 -2.51 7.80
C LEU A 244 11.28 -3.31 6.54
N ALA A 245 11.22 -2.66 5.37
CA ALA A 245 10.91 -3.34 4.11
C ALA A 245 11.89 -4.49 3.80
N VAL A 246 13.19 -4.26 3.95
CA VAL A 246 14.23 -5.29 3.74
C VAL A 246 14.12 -6.42 4.76
N GLU A 247 13.84 -6.11 6.03
CA GLU A 247 13.65 -7.14 7.06
C GLU A 247 12.42 -8.02 6.77
N ILE A 248 11.35 -7.43 6.23
CA ILE A 248 10.16 -8.16 5.79
C ILE A 248 10.51 -9.14 4.67
N GLU A 249 11.19 -8.68 3.61
CA GLU A 249 11.57 -9.52 2.46
C GLU A 249 12.45 -10.71 2.88
N ARG A 250 13.25 -10.52 3.92
CA ARG A 250 14.13 -11.56 4.48
C ARG A 250 13.38 -12.56 5.36
N ARG A 251 12.45 -12.10 6.21
CA ARG A 251 11.82 -12.94 7.24
C ARG A 251 10.49 -13.55 6.84
N LEU A 252 9.69 -12.86 6.03
CA LEU A 252 8.33 -13.29 5.70
C LEU A 252 8.29 -14.69 5.07
N PRO A 253 9.16 -15.06 4.11
CA PRO A 253 9.17 -16.42 3.55
C PRO A 253 9.33 -17.52 4.60
N ILE A 254 10.22 -17.30 5.58
CA ILE A 254 10.47 -18.27 6.67
C ILE A 254 9.25 -18.38 7.58
N PHE A 255 8.64 -17.24 7.93
CA PHE A 255 7.44 -17.19 8.74
C PHE A 255 6.26 -17.92 8.08
N VAL A 256 6.10 -17.77 6.76
CA VAL A 256 5.00 -18.39 6.02
C VAL A 256 5.15 -19.90 5.86
N ARG A 257 6.39 -20.42 5.77
CA ARG A 257 6.63 -21.88 5.84
C ARG A 257 6.08 -22.48 7.15
N ALA A 258 6.27 -21.79 8.28
CA ALA A 258 5.71 -22.24 9.54
C ALA A 258 4.18 -22.37 9.48
N GLN A 259 3.49 -21.47 8.76
CA GLN A 259 2.03 -21.55 8.58
C GLN A 259 1.57 -22.78 7.81
N GLY A 260 2.35 -23.25 6.84
CA GLY A 260 2.08 -24.53 6.16
C GLY A 260 2.08 -25.71 7.14
N ALA A 261 3.03 -25.73 8.09
CA ALA A 261 3.11 -26.75 9.15
C ALA A 261 1.96 -26.63 10.18
N ILE A 262 1.61 -25.40 10.56
CA ILE A 262 0.48 -25.11 11.46
C ILE A 262 -0.80 -25.68 10.87
N ARG A 263 -1.05 -25.43 9.58
CA ARG A 263 -2.25 -25.94 8.90
C ARG A 263 -2.30 -27.47 8.91
N GLN A 264 -1.21 -28.14 8.54
CA GLN A 264 -1.16 -29.61 8.55
C GLN A 264 -1.45 -30.19 9.95
N THR A 265 -0.87 -29.57 10.98
CA THR A 265 -1.11 -29.97 12.38
C THR A 265 -2.57 -29.79 12.78
N MET A 266 -3.15 -28.63 12.45
CA MET A 266 -4.54 -28.30 12.74
C MET A 266 -5.52 -29.30 12.10
N LEU A 267 -5.35 -29.63 10.82
CA LEU A 267 -6.22 -30.58 10.11
C LEU A 267 -6.07 -31.99 10.67
N PHE A 268 -4.84 -32.46 10.91
CA PHE A 268 -4.61 -33.76 11.53
C PHE A 268 -5.30 -33.89 12.90
N LEU A 269 -5.22 -32.86 13.75
CA LEU A 269 -5.89 -32.88 15.05
C LEU A 269 -7.41 -32.94 14.93
N ARG A 270 -7.98 -32.26 13.93
CA ARG A 270 -9.42 -32.32 13.66
C ARG A 270 -9.83 -33.74 13.25
N ASP A 271 -9.11 -34.30 12.29
CA ASP A 271 -9.43 -35.60 11.70
C ASP A 271 -9.20 -36.77 12.71
N ASP A 272 -8.31 -36.58 13.69
CA ASP A 272 -8.07 -37.50 14.82
C ASP A 272 -9.07 -37.29 16.00
N GLY A 273 -10.12 -36.48 15.81
CA GLY A 273 -11.16 -36.24 16.82
C GLY A 273 -10.71 -35.35 18.00
N LYS A 274 -9.58 -34.65 17.89
CA LYS A 274 -9.04 -33.75 18.92
C LYS A 274 -9.49 -32.30 18.68
N GLY A 275 -10.81 -32.08 18.59
CA GLY A 275 -11.43 -30.79 18.23
C GLY A 275 -10.84 -29.59 18.97
N ALA A 276 -10.85 -29.61 20.31
CA ALA A 276 -10.33 -28.51 21.13
C ALA A 276 -8.83 -28.20 20.90
N ALA A 277 -8.01 -29.20 20.56
CA ALA A 277 -6.61 -28.99 20.22
C ALA A 277 -6.46 -28.41 18.81
N SER A 278 -7.30 -28.85 17.88
CA SER A 278 -7.37 -28.31 16.53
C SER A 278 -7.75 -26.82 16.54
N GLU A 279 -8.77 -26.42 17.31
CA GLU A 279 -9.17 -25.01 17.48
C GLU A 279 -8.06 -24.15 18.07
N ARG A 280 -7.34 -24.64 19.09
CA ARG A 280 -6.19 -23.92 19.64
C ARG A 280 -5.12 -23.65 18.57
N MET A 281 -4.85 -24.63 17.71
CA MET A 281 -3.94 -24.45 16.57
C MET A 281 -4.55 -23.52 15.50
N GLY A 282 -5.86 -23.60 15.29
CA GLY A 282 -6.61 -22.73 14.38
C GLY A 282 -6.54 -21.26 14.77
N ARG A 283 -6.68 -20.93 16.06
CA ARG A 283 -6.49 -19.57 16.57
C ARG A 283 -5.09 -19.02 16.26
N LEU A 284 -4.05 -19.85 16.43
CA LEU A 284 -2.69 -19.49 16.03
C LEU A 284 -2.58 -19.31 14.51
N ALA A 285 -3.23 -20.15 13.72
CA ALA A 285 -3.24 -20.07 12.26
C ALA A 285 -3.91 -18.77 11.75
N ALA A 286 -5.05 -18.39 12.31
CA ALA A 286 -5.75 -17.15 11.96
C ALA A 286 -4.94 -15.91 12.37
N ARG A 287 -4.34 -15.91 13.57
CA ARG A 287 -3.40 -14.87 14.01
C ARG A 287 -2.19 -14.76 13.06
N ALA A 288 -1.63 -15.90 12.63
CA ALA A 288 -0.52 -15.93 11.68
C ALA A 288 -0.90 -15.36 10.31
N GLY A 289 -2.11 -15.70 9.83
CA GLY A 289 -2.64 -15.18 8.58
C GLY A 289 -2.83 -13.67 8.62
N MET A 290 -3.44 -13.14 9.69
CA MET A 290 -3.56 -11.69 9.87
C MET A 290 -2.19 -11.00 9.91
N LEU A 291 -1.25 -11.55 10.67
CA LEU A 291 0.10 -11.00 10.78
C LEU A 291 0.81 -10.99 9.43
N THR A 292 0.67 -12.03 8.60
CA THR A 292 1.20 -12.03 7.22
C THR A 292 0.65 -10.85 6.41
N ARG A 293 -0.67 -10.60 6.49
CA ARG A 293 -1.30 -9.48 5.76
C ARG A 293 -0.81 -8.13 6.27
N GLU A 294 -0.69 -7.95 7.58
CA GLU A 294 -0.10 -6.73 8.14
C GLU A 294 1.37 -6.53 7.72
N VAL A 295 2.15 -7.61 7.64
CA VAL A 295 3.53 -7.57 7.16
C VAL A 295 3.57 -7.09 5.71
N ILE A 296 2.70 -7.61 4.83
CA ILE A 296 2.65 -7.19 3.41
C ILE A 296 2.21 -5.73 3.26
N ALA A 297 1.19 -5.29 4.00
CA ALA A 297 0.81 -3.87 4.01
C ALA A 297 1.92 -2.98 4.56
N SER A 298 2.60 -3.41 5.63
CA SER A 298 3.75 -2.69 6.20
C SER A 298 4.89 -2.55 5.21
N HIS A 299 5.14 -3.56 4.37
CA HIS A 299 6.14 -3.51 3.29
C HIS A 299 5.80 -2.43 2.27
N CYS A 300 4.56 -2.43 1.77
CA CYS A 300 4.09 -1.43 0.81
C CYS A 300 4.14 0.00 1.39
N ALA A 301 3.61 0.17 2.61
CA ALA A 301 3.64 1.44 3.34
C ALA A 301 5.07 1.93 3.58
N SER A 302 5.99 1.02 3.92
CA SER A 302 7.40 1.35 4.15
C SER A 302 8.08 1.87 2.88
N TYR A 303 7.91 1.20 1.74
CA TYR A 303 8.46 1.71 0.48
C TYR A 303 7.81 3.03 0.07
N ARG A 304 6.51 3.19 0.28
CA ARG A 304 5.81 4.45 0.00
C ARG A 304 6.37 5.61 0.83
N ILE A 305 6.58 5.41 2.12
CA ILE A 305 7.22 6.42 2.99
C ILE A 305 8.66 6.65 2.55
N ALA A 306 9.44 5.60 2.28
CA ALA A 306 10.84 5.74 1.89
C ALA A 306 11.04 6.54 0.60
N LEU A 307 10.09 6.45 -0.35
CA LEU A 307 10.09 7.25 -1.56
C LEU A 307 9.72 8.71 -1.24
N HIS A 308 8.58 8.92 -0.59
CA HIS A 308 7.98 10.25 -0.50
C HIS A 308 8.47 11.09 0.68
N ALA A 309 9.12 10.51 1.69
CA ALA A 309 9.76 11.27 2.75
C ALA A 309 10.90 12.17 2.22
N LEU A 310 11.50 11.82 1.08
CA LEU A 310 12.54 12.62 0.42
C LEU A 310 11.95 13.67 -0.54
N SER A 311 10.64 13.64 -0.77
CA SER A 311 9.95 14.56 -1.67
C SER A 311 9.72 15.91 -1.03
N LEU A 312 9.88 16.99 -1.79
CA LEU A 312 9.37 18.32 -1.39
C LEU A 312 7.84 18.40 -1.44
N HIS A 313 7.20 17.54 -2.24
CA HIS A 313 5.76 17.50 -2.49
C HIS A 313 5.24 16.08 -2.39
N PRO A 314 5.27 15.48 -1.18
CA PRO A 314 4.68 14.16 -0.98
C PRO A 314 3.19 14.18 -1.35
N PRO A 315 2.64 13.04 -1.81
CA PRO A 315 1.20 12.88 -1.99
C PRO A 315 0.43 13.29 -0.73
N GLU A 316 -0.77 13.86 -0.90
CA GLU A 316 -1.55 14.46 0.18
C GLU A 316 -1.79 13.51 1.36
N ASP A 317 -2.08 12.24 1.08
CA ASP A 317 -2.29 11.22 2.11
C ASP A 317 -1.01 10.91 2.90
N VAL A 318 0.15 10.89 2.23
CA VAL A 318 1.46 10.75 2.87
C VAL A 318 1.80 12.00 3.68
N ASP A 319 1.62 13.22 3.13
CA ASP A 319 1.86 14.47 3.88
C ASP A 319 1.00 14.53 5.15
N ALA A 320 -0.30 14.21 5.01
CA ALA A 320 -1.24 14.19 6.12
C ALA A 320 -0.87 13.14 7.18
N PHE A 321 -0.33 11.99 6.78
CA PHE A 321 0.19 10.96 7.68
C PHE A 321 1.47 11.44 8.40
N LEU A 322 2.42 12.03 7.69
CA LEU A 322 3.66 12.52 8.27
C LEU A 322 3.38 13.60 9.34
N ARG A 323 2.48 14.55 9.05
CA ARG A 323 2.15 15.66 9.96
C ARG A 323 1.42 15.25 11.23
N ARG A 324 0.59 14.21 11.19
CA ARG A 324 -0.23 13.78 12.35
C ARG A 324 0.51 12.91 13.35
N THR A 325 1.71 12.41 12.98
CA THR A 325 2.42 11.38 13.75
C THR A 325 2.68 11.82 15.19
N ASP A 326 3.02 13.09 15.43
CA ASP A 326 3.31 13.64 16.77
C ASP A 326 2.08 13.63 17.71
N THR A 327 0.87 13.51 17.16
CA THR A 327 -0.39 13.64 17.91
C THR A 327 -1.20 12.35 17.99
N THR A 328 -0.74 11.28 17.35
CA THR A 328 -1.48 10.01 17.25
C THR A 328 -0.79 8.94 18.10
N ALA A 329 -1.54 8.18 18.89
CA ALA A 329 -0.98 7.04 19.63
C ALA A 329 -0.42 5.99 18.66
N PHE A 330 0.65 5.30 19.05
CA PHE A 330 1.27 4.28 18.17
C PHE A 330 0.27 3.19 17.77
N ASP A 331 -0.51 2.69 18.72
CA ASP A 331 -1.51 1.64 18.51
C ASP A 331 -2.84 2.03 19.15
N GLY A 332 -3.91 1.37 18.73
CA GLY A 332 -5.27 1.57 19.24
C GLY A 332 -6.08 0.27 19.20
N PRO A 333 -7.12 0.14 20.02
CA PRO A 333 -7.94 -1.07 20.03
C PRO A 333 -8.73 -1.21 18.73
N LEU A 334 -8.85 -2.45 18.25
CA LEU A 334 -9.84 -2.81 17.23
C LEU A 334 -11.19 -3.07 17.91
N PRO A 335 -12.32 -2.73 17.25
CA PRO A 335 -13.64 -3.04 17.78
C PRO A 335 -13.88 -4.56 17.66
N ASN A 336 -13.73 -5.28 18.76
CA ASN A 336 -14.04 -6.71 18.82
C ASN A 336 -15.37 -6.92 19.54
N GLY A 337 -16.13 -7.92 19.09
CA GLY A 337 -17.35 -8.34 19.77
C GLY A 337 -17.06 -9.07 21.08
N ARG A 338 -18.13 -9.43 21.80
CA ARG A 338 -18.04 -10.37 22.91
C ARG A 338 -17.76 -11.77 22.35
N ASP A 339 -16.74 -12.46 22.85
CA ASP A 339 -16.44 -13.84 22.48
C ASP A 339 -17.64 -14.76 22.80
N VAL A 340 -18.13 -15.48 21.78
CA VAL A 340 -19.21 -16.46 21.89
C VAL A 340 -18.77 -17.77 21.24
N ALA A 341 -18.78 -18.87 22.00
CA ALA A 341 -18.53 -20.20 21.44
C ALA A 341 -19.69 -20.61 20.53
N LEU A 342 -19.42 -21.35 19.45
CA LEU A 342 -20.47 -21.68 18.46
C LEU A 342 -21.64 -22.45 19.07
N LYS A 343 -21.38 -23.35 20.02
CA LYS A 343 -22.42 -24.09 20.78
C LYS A 343 -23.39 -23.19 21.58
N ASP A 344 -22.97 -21.96 21.90
CA ASP A 344 -23.73 -21.02 22.72
C ASP A 344 -24.37 -19.92 21.84
N ILE A 345 -24.23 -19.99 20.51
CA ILE A 345 -24.69 -18.93 19.59
C ILE A 345 -26.21 -18.76 19.64
N ASP A 346 -26.97 -19.84 19.77
CA ASP A 346 -28.43 -19.82 19.83
C ASP A 346 -28.97 -19.13 21.10
N ALA A 347 -28.14 -18.98 22.13
CA ALA A 347 -28.48 -18.25 23.35
C ALA A 347 -28.17 -16.74 23.26
N THR A 348 -27.59 -16.28 22.15
CA THR A 348 -27.22 -14.88 21.92
C THR A 348 -28.45 -14.05 21.58
N GLN A 349 -28.52 -12.82 22.08
CA GLN A 349 -29.65 -11.94 21.81
C GLN A 349 -29.51 -11.27 20.44
N ASP A 350 -30.63 -11.11 19.73
CA ASP A 350 -30.66 -10.40 18.45
C ASP A 350 -30.10 -8.98 18.61
N GLY A 351 -29.13 -8.63 17.76
CA GLY A 351 -28.44 -7.35 17.79
C GLY A 351 -27.19 -7.29 18.66
N ASP A 352 -26.83 -8.35 19.40
CA ASP A 352 -25.57 -8.40 20.15
C ASP A 352 -24.37 -8.34 19.19
N PHE A 353 -23.35 -7.54 19.56
CA PHE A 353 -22.07 -7.52 18.86
C PHE A 353 -21.16 -8.61 19.41
N VAL A 354 -20.91 -9.65 18.61
CA VAL A 354 -20.24 -10.89 19.02
C VAL A 354 -19.02 -11.19 18.16
N GLU A 355 -18.06 -11.88 18.75
CA GLU A 355 -16.92 -12.50 18.07
C GLU A 355 -17.12 -14.01 18.10
N ILE A 356 -17.14 -14.63 16.92
CA ILE A 356 -17.21 -16.09 16.78
C ILE A 356 -16.03 -16.60 15.96
N GLU A 357 -15.63 -17.84 16.21
CA GLU A 357 -14.53 -18.49 15.53
C GLU A 357 -14.84 -19.93 15.15
N GLY A 358 -14.20 -20.41 14.08
CA GLY A 358 -14.38 -21.79 13.64
C GLY A 358 -13.71 -22.09 12.31
N PHE A 359 -13.84 -23.33 11.88
CA PHE A 359 -13.37 -23.80 10.58
C PHE A 359 -14.39 -23.48 9.51
N VAL A 360 -13.95 -22.92 8.39
CA VAL A 360 -14.80 -22.74 7.21
C VAL A 360 -15.19 -24.11 6.67
N ARG A 361 -16.47 -24.43 6.77
CA ARG A 361 -17.09 -25.63 6.21
C ARG A 361 -17.62 -25.40 4.79
N SER A 362 -18.11 -24.18 4.53
CA SER A 362 -18.44 -23.72 3.19
C SER A 362 -18.23 -22.21 3.11
N VAL A 363 -17.92 -21.74 1.91
CA VAL A 363 -17.82 -20.31 1.60
C VAL A 363 -18.32 -20.10 0.18
N GLU A 364 -19.27 -19.21 0.00
CA GLU A 364 -19.80 -18.87 -1.31
C GLU A 364 -19.93 -17.36 -1.46
N ALA A 365 -19.81 -16.87 -2.69
CA ALA A 365 -20.06 -15.49 -3.03
C ALA A 365 -21.22 -15.42 -4.03
N LEU A 366 -22.21 -14.58 -3.74
CA LEU A 366 -23.41 -14.47 -4.56
C LEU A 366 -23.84 -13.01 -4.70
N ARG A 367 -24.55 -12.73 -5.80
CA ARG A 367 -25.20 -11.43 -6.00
C ARG A 367 -26.67 -11.54 -5.64
N LEU A 368 -27.11 -10.73 -4.69
CA LEU A 368 -28.51 -10.61 -4.35
C LEU A 368 -29.28 -9.91 -5.48
N GLY A 369 -30.62 -10.00 -5.42
CA GLY A 369 -31.51 -9.37 -6.42
C GLY A 369 -31.36 -7.85 -6.52
N ASP A 370 -30.84 -7.19 -5.48
CA ASP A 370 -30.52 -5.75 -5.47
C ASP A 370 -29.12 -5.43 -6.04
N GLY A 371 -28.41 -6.44 -6.55
CA GLY A 371 -27.07 -6.32 -7.15
C GLY A 371 -25.92 -6.33 -6.14
N LYS A 372 -26.20 -6.35 -4.83
CA LYS A 372 -25.15 -6.43 -3.80
C LYS A 372 -24.43 -7.77 -3.87
N LEU A 373 -23.10 -7.70 -3.87
CA LEU A 373 -22.26 -8.87 -3.66
C LEU A 373 -22.25 -9.18 -2.17
N ILE A 374 -22.55 -10.42 -1.80
CA ILE A 374 -22.38 -10.92 -0.44
C ILE A 374 -21.50 -12.18 -0.46
N SER A 375 -20.77 -12.42 0.62
CA SER A 375 -20.16 -13.73 0.88
C SER A 375 -20.81 -14.35 2.09
N ARG A 376 -21.27 -15.59 1.94
CA ARG A 376 -21.81 -16.44 3.01
C ARG A 376 -20.76 -17.45 3.41
N VAL A 377 -20.62 -17.68 4.72
CA VAL A 377 -19.66 -18.63 5.29
C VAL A 377 -20.37 -19.44 6.36
N VAL A 378 -20.17 -20.75 6.35
CA VAL A 378 -20.60 -21.63 7.44
C VAL A 378 -19.35 -22.03 8.23
N LEU A 379 -19.35 -21.71 9.52
CA LEU A 379 -18.30 -22.08 10.47
C LEU A 379 -18.66 -23.39 11.17
N HIS A 380 -17.66 -24.20 11.46
CA HIS A 380 -17.78 -25.44 12.24
C HIS A 380 -16.80 -25.43 13.40
N ASP A 381 -17.30 -25.77 14.58
CA ASP A 381 -16.52 -26.00 15.79
C ASP A 381 -16.41 -27.52 16.03
N PRO A 382 -15.24 -28.13 15.81
CA PRO A 382 -15.07 -29.57 15.95
C PRO A 382 -15.09 -30.06 17.41
N SER A 383 -14.97 -29.19 18.43
CA SER A 383 -15.11 -29.65 19.83
C SER A 383 -16.55 -29.85 20.25
N SER A 384 -17.47 -29.07 19.69
CA SER A 384 -18.89 -29.11 20.01
C SER A 384 -19.76 -29.70 18.90
N ASP A 385 -19.16 -29.98 17.73
CA ASP A 385 -19.83 -30.36 16.49
C ASP A 385 -20.96 -29.38 16.08
N THR A 386 -20.83 -28.12 16.46
CA THR A 386 -21.81 -27.06 16.17
C THR A 386 -21.38 -26.24 14.96
N THR A 387 -22.35 -25.71 14.23
CA THR A 387 -22.12 -24.78 13.12
C THR A 387 -22.77 -23.43 13.34
N ALA A 388 -22.20 -22.38 12.77
CA ALA A 388 -22.79 -21.04 12.78
C ALA A 388 -22.61 -20.36 11.42
N ASN A 389 -23.60 -19.59 11.01
CA ASN A 389 -23.56 -18.83 9.76
C ASN A 389 -22.93 -17.44 9.99
N ALA A 390 -22.13 -17.00 9.02
CA ALA A 390 -21.61 -15.64 8.97
C ALA A 390 -21.72 -15.07 7.56
N VAL A 391 -21.94 -13.76 7.45
CA VAL A 391 -22.16 -13.10 6.17
C VAL A 391 -21.51 -11.71 6.13
N THR A 392 -20.91 -11.37 5.00
CA THR A 392 -20.32 -10.04 4.77
C THR A 392 -20.79 -9.47 3.44
N ILE A 393 -20.92 -8.14 3.38
CA ILE A 393 -21.34 -7.40 2.20
C ILE A 393 -20.12 -6.84 1.48
N PHE A 394 -20.18 -6.79 0.15
CA PHE A 394 -19.18 -6.24 -0.76
C PHE A 394 -17.82 -6.92 -0.77
N ALA A 395 -17.56 -7.94 0.05
CA ALA A 395 -16.36 -8.76 -0.02
C ALA A 395 -16.64 -10.07 -0.75
N HIS A 396 -15.72 -10.48 -1.65
CA HIS A 396 -15.68 -11.83 -2.22
C HIS A 396 -14.62 -12.62 -1.46
N LEU A 397 -15.03 -13.35 -0.41
CA LEU A 397 -14.10 -14.01 0.50
C LEU A 397 -13.21 -15.08 -0.16
N PRO A 398 -13.70 -15.89 -1.12
CA PRO A 398 -12.84 -16.78 -1.91
C PRO A 398 -11.70 -16.04 -2.63
N HIS A 399 -11.99 -14.89 -3.23
CA HIS A 399 -10.98 -14.05 -3.90
C HIS A 399 -10.03 -13.35 -2.93
N ALA A 400 -10.38 -13.30 -1.63
CA ALA A 400 -9.50 -12.86 -0.56
C ALA A 400 -8.65 -14.02 0.02
N GLY A 401 -8.78 -15.24 -0.51
CA GLY A 401 -8.05 -16.40 -0.01
C GLY A 401 -8.66 -17.06 1.23
N VAL A 402 -9.93 -16.80 1.53
CA VAL A 402 -10.69 -17.62 2.48
C VAL A 402 -11.09 -18.91 1.77
N THR A 403 -10.71 -20.05 2.31
CA THR A 403 -10.95 -21.36 1.70
C THR A 403 -11.60 -22.33 2.67
N LEU A 404 -12.05 -23.47 2.15
CA LEU A 404 -12.38 -24.64 2.95
C LEU A 404 -11.27 -24.96 3.97
N ASP A 405 -11.70 -25.31 5.17
CA ASP A 405 -10.88 -25.59 6.35
C ASP A 405 -9.96 -24.45 6.82
N SER A 406 -10.09 -23.23 6.28
CA SER A 406 -9.45 -22.08 6.91
C SER A 406 -10.08 -21.86 8.29
N PHE A 407 -9.24 -21.61 9.29
CA PHE A 407 -9.73 -21.14 10.57
C PHE A 407 -9.96 -19.64 10.47
N VAL A 408 -11.14 -19.19 10.88
CA VAL A 408 -11.55 -17.80 10.79
C VAL A 408 -12.10 -17.33 12.12
N ARG A 409 -11.96 -16.03 12.34
CA ARG A 409 -12.57 -15.32 13.45
C ARG A 409 -13.21 -14.05 12.92
N VAL A 410 -14.49 -13.89 13.23
CA VAL A 410 -15.32 -12.80 12.72
C VAL A 410 -15.94 -12.04 13.88
N SER A 411 -15.99 -10.73 13.76
CA SER A 411 -16.70 -9.85 14.68
C SER A 411 -17.85 -9.17 13.92
N GLY A 412 -19.06 -9.23 14.48
CA GLY A 412 -20.27 -8.78 13.79
C GLY A 412 -21.50 -8.73 14.68
N LEU A 413 -22.62 -8.28 14.11
CA LEU A 413 -23.91 -8.27 14.79
C LEU A 413 -24.59 -9.62 14.61
N PHE A 414 -24.97 -10.27 15.70
CA PHE A 414 -25.82 -11.46 15.63
C PHE A 414 -27.23 -11.05 15.20
N LYS A 415 -27.76 -11.76 14.20
CA LYS A 415 -29.13 -11.62 13.73
C LYS A 415 -29.82 -12.97 13.84
N ALA A 416 -30.90 -13.04 14.61
CA ALA A 416 -31.70 -14.27 14.72
C ALA A 416 -32.43 -14.62 13.40
N GLY A 417 -32.65 -13.63 12.54
CA GLY A 417 -33.12 -13.84 11.16
C GLY A 417 -32.45 -12.84 10.21
N SER A 418 -31.30 -13.23 9.64
CA SER A 418 -30.58 -12.37 8.70
C SER A 418 -31.18 -12.43 7.31
N SER A 419 -31.61 -11.28 6.79
CA SER A 419 -32.05 -11.16 5.38
C SER A 419 -30.94 -11.49 4.37
N LEU A 420 -29.68 -11.46 4.79
CA LEU A 420 -28.52 -11.78 3.95
C LEU A 420 -28.23 -13.28 3.92
N PHE A 421 -28.86 -14.06 4.80
CA PHE A 421 -28.73 -15.51 4.91
C PHE A 421 -30.11 -16.18 4.96
N ASP A 422 -30.98 -15.84 4.01
CA ASP A 422 -32.29 -16.48 3.80
C ASP A 422 -33.21 -16.53 5.05
N ASN A 423 -33.08 -15.51 5.93
CA ASN A 423 -33.75 -15.37 7.22
C ASN A 423 -33.35 -16.42 8.28
N GLU A 424 -32.24 -17.12 8.09
CA GLU A 424 -31.62 -17.95 9.12
C GLU A 424 -30.80 -17.11 10.12
N PRO A 425 -30.53 -17.63 11.33
CA PRO A 425 -29.60 -17.01 12.25
C PRO A 425 -28.21 -16.87 11.62
N ALA A 426 -27.63 -15.67 11.68
CA ALA A 426 -26.27 -15.42 11.18
C ALA A 426 -25.60 -14.25 11.89
N VAL A 427 -24.27 -14.26 11.91
CA VAL A 427 -23.45 -13.10 12.29
C VAL A 427 -23.18 -12.26 11.05
N GLU A 428 -23.76 -11.06 11.00
CA GLU A 428 -23.47 -10.06 9.97
C GLU A 428 -22.16 -9.35 10.31
N ILE A 429 -21.10 -9.68 9.58
CA ILE A 429 -19.73 -9.22 9.82
C ILE A 429 -19.66 -7.71 9.66
N ASP A 430 -19.18 -7.03 10.69
CA ASP A 430 -19.10 -5.58 10.72
C ASP A 430 -17.96 -5.06 9.81
N THR A 431 -18.08 -3.80 9.39
CA THR A 431 -17.07 -3.13 8.58
C THR A 431 -16.25 -2.18 9.46
N LEU A 432 -14.97 -2.47 9.60
CA LEU A 432 -13.99 -1.60 10.25
C LEU A 432 -13.97 -0.24 9.56
N ALA A 433 -14.29 0.81 10.33
CA ALA A 433 -14.13 2.20 9.90
C ALA A 433 -12.64 2.58 9.86
N MET A 434 -11.91 2.08 8.86
CA MET A 434 -10.45 2.21 8.73
C MET A 434 -9.97 3.65 8.79
N ASN A 435 -10.75 4.60 8.24
CA ASN A 435 -10.45 6.03 8.33
C ASN A 435 -10.50 6.57 9.76
N ASP A 436 -11.45 6.11 10.57
CA ASP A 436 -11.59 6.53 11.96
C ASP A 436 -10.55 5.85 12.85
N LEU A 437 -10.27 4.56 12.61
CA LEU A 437 -9.15 3.85 13.25
C LEU A 437 -7.80 4.51 12.91
N GLY A 438 -7.62 4.97 11.67
CA GLY A 438 -6.43 5.72 11.25
C GLY A 438 -6.34 7.15 11.80
N ARG A 439 -7.39 7.67 12.44
CA ARG A 439 -7.32 8.95 13.18
C ARG A 439 -6.85 8.74 14.62
N SER A 440 -7.09 7.57 15.22
CA SER A 440 -6.75 7.27 16.61
C SER A 440 -5.50 6.38 16.77
N SER A 441 -5.16 5.58 15.75
CA SER A 441 -4.01 4.67 15.75
C SER A 441 -3.06 4.95 14.58
N TRP A 442 -1.81 5.28 14.91
CA TRP A 442 -0.76 5.49 13.92
C TRP A 442 -0.48 4.22 13.12
N ARG A 443 -0.47 3.05 13.76
CA ARG A 443 -0.28 1.76 13.09
C ARG A 443 -1.35 1.52 12.04
N MET A 444 -2.61 1.81 12.35
CA MET A 444 -3.71 1.66 11.39
C MET A 444 -3.57 2.66 10.22
N ALA A 445 -3.21 3.91 10.50
CA ALA A 445 -2.94 4.91 9.47
C ALA A 445 -1.76 4.50 8.57
N PHE A 446 -0.72 3.92 9.16
CA PHE A 446 0.46 3.42 8.47
C PHE A 446 0.10 2.26 7.54
N LEU A 447 -0.67 1.27 8.01
CA LEU A 447 -1.14 0.16 7.19
C LEU A 447 -2.04 0.67 6.04
N GLY A 448 -2.88 1.67 6.29
CA GLY A 448 -3.75 2.29 5.27
C GLY A 448 -2.99 2.95 4.11
N LEU A 449 -1.71 3.29 4.29
CA LEU A 449 -0.87 3.77 3.17
C LEU A 449 -0.71 2.71 2.06
N ALA A 450 -0.97 1.44 2.36
CA ALA A 450 -0.87 0.32 1.43
C ALA A 450 -2.17 0.02 0.66
N ASP A 451 -3.33 0.57 1.06
CA ASP A 451 -4.67 0.17 0.59
C ASP A 451 -4.81 0.18 -0.95
N ARG A 452 -4.06 1.06 -1.61
CA ARG A 452 -4.01 1.15 -3.06
C ARG A 452 -3.51 -0.14 -3.72
N TRP A 453 -2.59 -0.88 -3.10
CA TRP A 453 -1.96 -2.10 -3.66
C TRP A 453 -2.32 -3.37 -2.91
N PHE A 454 -2.53 -3.27 -1.60
CA PHE A 454 -2.83 -4.40 -0.74
C PHE A 454 -3.64 -3.96 0.48
N GLU A 455 -4.73 -4.68 0.75
CA GLU A 455 -5.63 -4.39 1.86
C GLU A 455 -5.63 -5.56 2.84
N PRO A 456 -5.14 -5.38 4.08
CA PRO A 456 -5.12 -6.46 5.07
C PRO A 456 -6.53 -6.94 5.45
N TRP A 457 -7.48 -6.01 5.53
CA TRP A 457 -8.89 -6.27 5.76
C TRP A 457 -9.66 -6.03 4.46
N ARG A 458 -10.08 -7.10 3.79
CA ARG A 458 -10.74 -7.00 2.50
C ARG A 458 -12.03 -6.19 2.62
N ASN A 459 -12.09 -5.02 1.99
CA ASN A 459 -13.19 -4.07 2.11
C ASN A 459 -13.56 -3.73 3.57
N GLY A 460 -12.57 -3.75 4.47
CA GLY A 460 -12.76 -3.44 5.88
C GLY A 460 -13.51 -4.49 6.68
N ALA A 461 -13.80 -5.68 6.15
CA ALA A 461 -14.49 -6.72 6.92
C ALA A 461 -13.71 -7.05 8.21
N ASN A 462 -14.41 -7.04 9.36
CA ASN A 462 -13.85 -7.36 10.67
C ASN A 462 -13.68 -8.89 10.82
N LEU A 463 -12.75 -9.41 10.02
CA LEU A 463 -12.50 -10.82 9.81
C LEU A 463 -10.99 -11.03 9.77
N ILE A 464 -10.52 -12.06 10.47
CA ILE A 464 -9.18 -12.62 10.31
C ILE A 464 -9.26 -14.09 9.93
N TRP A 465 -8.33 -14.55 9.10
CA TRP A 465 -8.33 -15.93 8.60
C TRP A 465 -6.94 -16.48 8.36
N SER A 466 -6.79 -17.78 8.57
CA SER A 466 -5.58 -18.53 8.26
C SER A 466 -5.36 -18.63 6.75
N LEU A 467 -4.11 -18.79 6.30
CA LEU A 467 -3.82 -19.12 4.91
C LEU A 467 -4.39 -20.49 4.52
N GLY A 468 -4.94 -20.54 3.31
CA GLY A 468 -5.52 -21.74 2.70
C GLY A 468 -4.72 -22.21 1.48
N PRO A 469 -4.78 -23.50 1.13
CA PRO A 469 -4.19 -24.00 -0.09
C PRO A 469 -5.02 -23.53 -1.27
N HIS A 470 -4.33 -23.15 -2.34
CA HIS A 470 -4.84 -23.03 -3.68
C HIS A 470 -4.99 -24.42 -4.34
N GLY A 471 -6.23 -24.78 -4.68
CA GLY A 471 -6.56 -25.90 -5.54
C GLY A 471 -7.35 -25.40 -6.74
N LEU A 472 -6.99 -25.89 -7.92
CA LEU A 472 -7.76 -25.75 -9.14
C LEU A 472 -8.31 -27.14 -9.48
N GLY A 473 -9.56 -27.36 -9.12
CA GLY A 473 -10.44 -28.28 -9.84
C GLY A 473 -11.45 -27.42 -10.57
N ASP A 474 -11.91 -27.84 -11.74
CA ASP A 474 -12.97 -27.15 -12.48
C ASP A 474 -14.14 -26.89 -11.50
N ASP A 475 -14.40 -25.60 -11.23
CA ASP A 475 -15.49 -25.01 -10.43
C ASP A 475 -15.40 -24.92 -8.89
N ASP A 476 -14.33 -25.33 -8.19
CA ASP A 476 -14.29 -25.20 -6.71
C ASP A 476 -13.62 -23.89 -6.23
N GLU A 477 -14.35 -22.77 -6.33
CA GLU A 477 -13.90 -21.46 -5.80
C GLU A 477 -13.54 -21.50 -4.31
N MET A 478 -14.09 -22.46 -3.54
CA MET A 478 -13.81 -22.63 -2.12
C MET A 478 -12.36 -23.04 -1.84
N ARG A 479 -11.57 -23.32 -2.88
CA ARG A 479 -10.15 -23.68 -2.78
C ARG A 479 -9.23 -22.61 -3.35
N PHE A 480 -9.68 -21.37 -3.54
CA PHE A 480 -8.84 -20.29 -4.05
C PHE A 480 -7.92 -19.64 -2.99
N GLY A 481 -7.03 -20.43 -2.36
CA GLY A 481 -6.11 -19.95 -1.32
C GLY A 481 -5.15 -18.84 -1.77
N ALA A 482 -4.77 -18.82 -3.05
CA ALA A 482 -4.01 -17.75 -3.69
C ALA A 482 -4.88 -16.72 -4.44
N GLY A 483 -6.17 -16.61 -4.10
CA GLY A 483 -7.12 -15.70 -4.73
C GLY A 483 -6.65 -14.24 -4.73
N GLU A 484 -5.89 -13.84 -3.70
CA GLU A 484 -5.32 -12.50 -3.60
C GLU A 484 -4.33 -12.19 -4.76
N LEU A 485 -3.67 -13.18 -5.34
CA LEU A 485 -2.82 -13.01 -6.53
C LEU A 485 -3.62 -12.94 -7.83
N LEU A 486 -4.66 -13.75 -7.94
CA LEU A 486 -5.48 -13.89 -9.14
C LEU A 486 -6.40 -12.68 -9.34
N TYR A 487 -7.09 -12.27 -8.27
CA TYR A 487 -8.24 -11.38 -8.36
C TYR A 487 -7.99 -9.98 -7.81
N LEU A 488 -6.97 -9.75 -6.97
CA LEU A 488 -6.67 -8.38 -6.59
C LEU A 488 -6.16 -7.61 -7.82
N PRO A 489 -6.72 -6.42 -8.11
CA PRO A 489 -6.18 -5.55 -9.15
C PRO A 489 -4.77 -5.12 -8.79
N LEU A 490 -3.93 -4.80 -9.78
CA LEU A 490 -2.56 -4.34 -9.52
C LEU A 490 -2.54 -3.12 -8.58
N PHE A 491 -3.48 -2.19 -8.77
CA PHE A 491 -3.77 -1.11 -7.85
C PHE A 491 -5.22 -0.63 -8.00
N ARG A 492 -5.81 -0.11 -6.93
CA ARG A 492 -7.13 0.54 -6.90
C ARG A 492 -7.04 1.95 -7.51
N ARG A 493 -8.09 2.38 -8.22
CA ARG A 493 -8.14 3.69 -8.88
C ARG A 493 -8.49 4.79 -7.89
#